data_AF-A0A9C8LJW9-F1
#
_entry.id   AF-A0A9C8LJW9-F1
#
_cell.length_a   1.000
_cell.length_b   1.000
_cell.length_c   1.000
_cell.angle_alpha   90.00
_cell.angle_beta   90.00
_cell.angle_gamma   90.00
#
_symmetry.space_group_name_H-M   'P 1'
#
loop_
_entity.id
_entity.type
_entity.pdbx_description
1 polymer ?
#
loop_
_entity_poly.entity_id
_entity_poly.type
_entity_poly.pdbx_seq_one_letter_code
_entity_poly.pdbx_strand_id
1 'polypeptide(L)'
;FVRAQEVWDRAFATRIRAVAAGPDAPLMIGIIGMGHLLWGGGVPWQLADLGMTNVRVAIPLTPDDPLPEAGMADAVCMLPSADVPAGA
;
A
#
# COMPACT_ATOMS: atom_id res chain seq x y z
N PHE A 1 -1.02 16.52 13.47
CA PHE A 1 -1.34 15.79 12.23
C PHE A 1 -0.41 14.61 12.01
N VAL A 2 0.88 14.81 11.74
CA VAL A 2 1.84 13.71 11.44
C VAL A 2 1.84 12.59 12.48
N ARG A 3 1.92 12.90 13.78
CA ARG A 3 1.83 11.88 14.84
C ARG A 3 0.55 11.05 14.81
N ALA A 4 -0.57 11.65 14.40
CA ALA A 4 -1.82 10.89 14.26
C ALA A 4 -1.76 9.92 13.08
N GLN A 5 -1.15 10.33 11.96
CA GLN A 5 -0.90 9.46 10.81
C GLN A 5 -0.01 8.26 11.21
N GLU A 6 1.09 8.51 11.93
CA GLU A 6 2.00 7.45 12.40
C GLU A 6 1.30 6.43 13.32
N VAL A 7 0.38 6.88 14.19
CA VAL A 7 -0.42 5.99 15.04
C VAL A 7 -1.30 5.08 14.18
N TRP A 8 -1.91 5.61 13.12
CA TRP A 8 -2.74 4.83 12.21
C TRP A 8 -1.89 3.83 11.42
N ASP A 9 -0.74 4.27 10.91
CA ASP A 9 0.22 3.40 10.21
C ASP A 9 0.66 2.22 11.08
N ARG A 10 0.97 2.48 12.35
CA ARG A 10 1.35 1.43 13.30
C ARG A 10 0.20 0.47 13.58
N ALA A 11 -1.03 0.99 13.71
CA ALA A 11 -2.21 0.16 13.92
C ALA A 11 -2.45 -0.79 12.72
N PHE A 12 -2.32 -0.30 11.48
CA PHE A 12 -2.40 -1.13 10.29
C PHE A 12 -1.29 -2.19 10.24
N ALA A 13 -0.04 -1.77 10.42
CA ALA A 13 1.12 -2.65 10.33
C ALA A 13 1.09 -3.80 11.36
N THR A 14 0.74 -3.49 12.61
CA THR A 14 0.62 -4.50 13.68
C THR A 14 -0.47 -5.53 13.38
N ARG A 15 -1.63 -5.09 12.87
CA ARG A 15 -2.71 -5.99 12.47
C ARG A 15 -2.29 -6.89 11.31
N ILE A 16 -1.68 -6.33 10.26
CA ILE A 16 -1.19 -7.08 9.10
C ILE A 16 -0.15 -8.11 9.55
N ARG A 17 0.83 -7.70 10.37
CA ARG A 17 1.87 -8.58 10.93
C ARG A 17 1.30 -9.74 11.73
N ALA A 18 0.23 -9.50 12.48
CA ALA A 18 -0.43 -10.54 13.25
C ALA A 18 -1.14 -11.55 12.35
N VAL A 19 -1.81 -11.12 11.27
CA VAL A 19 -2.44 -12.06 10.30
C VAL A 19 -1.38 -12.83 9.53
N ALA A 20 -0.37 -12.13 9.01
CA ALA A 20 0.64 -12.71 8.13
C ALA A 20 1.51 -13.77 8.83
N ALA A 21 1.62 -13.73 10.16
CA ALA A 21 2.29 -14.76 10.96
C ALA A 21 1.34 -15.76 11.62
N GLY A 22 0.05 -15.71 11.27
CA GLY A 22 -0.91 -16.73 11.67
C GLY A 22 -0.63 -18.08 10.98
N PRO A 23 -1.40 -19.12 11.34
CA PRO A 23 -1.36 -20.41 10.66
C PRO A 23 -1.49 -20.23 9.13
N ASP A 24 -0.76 -21.04 8.37
CA ASP A 24 -0.70 -21.02 6.90
C ASP A 24 -0.10 -19.76 6.25
N ALA A 25 0.27 -18.74 7.03
CA ALA A 25 0.96 -17.52 6.59
C ALA A 25 0.46 -16.99 5.23
N PRO A 26 -0.83 -16.58 5.13
CA PRO A 26 -1.45 -16.29 3.85
C PRO A 26 -0.85 -15.05 3.18
N LEU A 27 -0.97 -14.99 1.86
CA LEU A 27 -0.75 -13.74 1.13
C LEU A 27 -1.74 -12.68 1.61
N MET A 28 -1.24 -11.53 2.03
CA MET A 28 -2.04 -10.40 2.49
C MET A 28 -2.12 -9.32 1.42
N ILE A 29 -3.33 -8.86 1.12
CA ILE A 29 -3.59 -7.71 0.26
C ILE A 29 -4.33 -6.66 1.10
N GLY A 30 -3.70 -5.51 1.29
CA GLY A 30 -4.28 -4.36 2.00
C GLY A 30 -4.72 -3.28 1.02
N ILE A 31 -5.96 -2.81 1.15
CA ILE A 31 -6.43 -1.59 0.47
C ILE A 31 -6.33 -0.45 1.48
N ILE A 32 -5.35 0.42 1.30
CA ILE A 32 -4.99 1.47 2.26
C ILE A 32 -4.87 2.79 1.48
N GLY A 33 -5.27 3.90 2.10
CA GLY A 33 -5.15 5.22 1.48
C GLY A 33 -3.70 5.52 1.07
N MET A 34 -3.51 6.04 -0.14
CA MET A 34 -2.17 6.20 -0.76
C MET A 34 -1.18 6.97 0.13
N GLY A 35 -1.63 7.98 0.88
CA GLY A 35 -0.77 8.75 1.78
C GLY A 35 -0.04 7.92 2.85
N HIS A 36 -0.52 6.71 3.14
CA HIS A 36 0.08 5.76 4.08
C HIS A 36 1.04 4.77 3.42
N LEU A 37 1.18 4.81 2.09
CA LEU A 37 1.91 3.81 1.30
C LEU A 37 3.00 4.42 0.43
N LEU A 38 2.76 5.62 -0.10
CA LEU A 38 3.65 6.29 -1.04
C LEU A 38 5.05 6.51 -0.43
N TRP A 39 6.06 6.42 -1.29
CA TRP A 39 7.48 6.63 -0.94
C TRP A 39 8.05 5.65 0.09
N GLY A 40 7.34 4.56 0.37
CA GLY A 40 7.68 3.62 1.45
C GLY A 40 7.52 4.21 2.85
N GLY A 41 6.99 5.43 2.97
CA GLY A 41 6.63 6.06 4.25
C GLY A 41 5.32 5.49 4.79
N GLY A 42 5.12 5.54 6.11
CA GLY A 42 3.90 5.07 6.75
C GLY A 42 3.88 3.55 6.97
N VAL A 43 2.88 2.84 6.44
CA VAL A 43 2.67 1.42 6.71
C VAL A 43 3.85 0.53 6.27
N PRO A 44 4.45 0.69 5.06
CA PRO A 44 5.61 -0.12 4.67
C PRO A 44 6.80 0.05 5.63
N TRP A 45 7.07 1.29 6.08
CA TRP A 45 8.09 1.57 7.09
C TRP A 45 7.80 0.88 8.42
N GLN A 46 6.56 0.95 8.91
CA GLN A 46 6.14 0.29 10.15
C GLN A 46 6.21 -1.24 10.06
N LEU A 47 5.91 -1.82 8.88
CA LEU A 47 6.05 -3.26 8.64
C LEU A 47 7.52 -3.69 8.64
N ALA A 48 8.41 -2.89 8.04
CA ALA A 48 9.84 -3.14 8.08
C ALA A 48 10.39 -3.09 9.52
N ASP A 49 9.94 -2.12 10.34
CA ASP A 49 10.25 -2.05 11.78
C ASP A 49 9.78 -3.31 12.54
N LEU A 50 8.65 -3.90 12.13
CA LEU A 50 8.13 -5.16 12.67
C LEU A 50 8.79 -6.42 12.06
N GLY A 51 9.84 -6.26 11.24
CA GLY A 51 10.59 -7.33 10.60
C GLY A 51 9.94 -7.93 9.35
N MET A 52 8.89 -7.32 8.81
CA MET A 52 8.27 -7.71 7.53
C MET A 52 8.81 -6.85 6.39
N THR A 53 9.76 -7.39 5.64
CA THR A 53 10.41 -6.69 4.53
C THR A 53 9.94 -7.13 3.16
N ASN A 54 9.28 -8.28 3.04
CA ASN A 54 8.66 -8.73 1.79
C ASN A 54 7.28 -8.10 1.60
N VAL A 55 7.26 -6.78 1.41
CA VAL A 55 6.07 -5.96 1.21
C VAL A 55 6.23 -5.22 -0.12
N ARG A 56 5.15 -5.15 -0.91
CA ARG A 56 5.10 -4.38 -2.16
C ARG A 56 3.88 -3.48 -2.18
N VAL A 57 4.04 -2.26 -2.69
CA VAL A 57 3.00 -1.26 -2.84
C VAL A 57 2.65 -1.11 -4.32
N ALA A 58 1.37 -1.33 -4.64
CA ALA A 58 0.79 -0.98 -5.93
C ALA A 58 -0.15 0.21 -5.76
N ILE A 59 -0.06 1.19 -6.66
CA ILE A 59 -0.94 2.38 -6.65
C ILE A 59 -1.84 2.40 -7.89
N PRO A 60 -3.08 2.88 -7.77
CA PRO A 60 -3.92 3.15 -8.93
C PRO A 60 -3.40 4.36 -9.68
N LEU A 61 -3.48 4.33 -11.01
CA LEU A 61 -3.17 5.46 -11.88
C LEU A 61 -4.20 5.53 -13.01
N THR A 62 -4.68 6.72 -13.33
CA THR A 62 -5.52 6.98 -14.50
C THR A 62 -4.67 7.46 -15.68
N PRO A 63 -5.18 7.39 -16.93
CA PRO A 63 -4.43 7.85 -18.11
C PRO A 63 -4.01 9.34 -18.05
N ASP A 64 -4.73 10.16 -17.28
CA ASP A 64 -4.47 11.59 -17.16
C ASP A 64 -3.49 11.93 -16.02
N ASP A 65 -3.18 10.96 -15.16
CA ASP A 65 -2.24 11.15 -14.06
C ASP A 65 -0.78 11.12 -14.57
N PRO A 66 0.12 11.91 -13.98
CA PRO A 66 1.53 11.81 -14.27
C PRO A 66 2.09 10.45 -13.84
N LEU A 67 3.08 9.94 -14.57
CA LEU A 67 3.82 8.75 -14.13
C LEU A 67 4.44 8.99 -12.76
N PRO A 68 4.39 8.00 -11.84
CA PRO A 68 4.99 8.14 -10.52
C PRO A 68 6.51 8.25 -10.62
N GLU A 69 7.08 9.04 -9.74
CA GLU A 69 8.52 9.15 -9.59
C GLU A 69 9.13 7.84 -9.06
N ALA A 70 10.42 7.64 -9.34
CA ALA A 70 11.14 6.47 -8.85
C ALA A 70 11.11 6.40 -7.31
N GLY A 71 10.71 5.25 -6.78
CA GLY A 71 10.60 5.02 -5.33
C GLY A 71 9.25 5.43 -4.72
N MET A 72 8.34 6.02 -5.50
CA MET A 72 7.00 6.37 -5.02
C MET A 72 6.12 5.15 -4.73
N ALA A 73 6.25 4.08 -5.53
CA ALA A 73 5.59 2.77 -5.35
C ALA A 73 6.39 1.67 -6.08
N ASP A 74 6.07 0.39 -5.82
CA ASP A 74 6.71 -0.76 -6.49
C ASP A 74 6.03 -1.14 -7.81
N ALA A 75 4.74 -0.80 -7.95
CA ALA A 75 3.95 -1.11 -9.14
C ALA A 75 2.82 -0.09 -9.35
N VAL A 76 2.35 -0.02 -10.59
CA VAL A 76 1.18 0.77 -10.99
C VAL A 76 0.09 -0.16 -11.49
N CYS A 77 -1.14 0.09 -11.04
CA CYS A 77 -2.35 -0.50 -11.56
C CYS A 77 -3.07 0.55 -12.41
N MET A 78 -2.89 0.50 -13.73
CA MET A 78 -3.60 1.40 -14.65
C MET A 78 -5.09 1.09 -14.61
N LEU A 79 -5.89 2.08 -14.23
CA LEU A 79 -7.33 2.00 -14.29
C LEU A 79 -7.80 2.23 -15.73
N PRO A 80 -8.91 1.59 -16.15
CA PRO A 80 -9.50 1.89 -17.44
C PRO A 80 -9.91 3.37 -17.50
N SER A 81 -9.89 3.96 -18.70
CA SER A 81 -10.46 5.29 -18.90
C SER A 81 -11.91 5.31 -18.41
N ALA A 82 -12.34 6.42 -17.80
CA ALA A 82 -13.69 6.54 -17.25
C ALA A 82 -14.81 6.30 -18.29
N ASP A 83 -14.49 6.44 -19.58
CA ASP A 83 -15.38 6.21 -20.71
C ASP A 83 -15.52 4.72 -21.10
N VAL A 84 -14.73 3.82 -20.52
CA VAL A 84 -14.82 2.37 -20.76
C VAL A 84 -15.61 1.73 -19.61
N PRO A 85 -16.81 1.19 -19.84
CA PRO A 85 -17.57 0.54 -18.79
C PRO A 85 -16.81 -0.69 -18.24
N ALA A 86 -16.84 -0.86 -16.91
CA ALA A 86 -16.17 -1.97 -16.25
C ALA A 86 -16.72 -3.32 -16.75
N GLY A 87 -15.88 -4.09 -17.46
CA GLY A 87 -16.19 -5.45 -17.92
C GLY A 87 -16.37 -5.65 -19.43
N ALA A 88 -15.99 -4.67 -20.26
CA ALA A 88 -15.88 -4.83 -21.72
C ALA A 88 -14.62 -5.61 -22.14
#